data_AF-A0A174UYB2-F1
#
_entry.id   AF-A0A174UYB2-F1
#
_cell.length_a   1.000
_cell.length_b   1.000
_cell.length_c   1.000
_cell.angle_alpha   90.00
_cell.angle_beta   90.00
_cell.angle_gamma   90.00
#
_symmetry.space_group_name_H-M   'P 1'
#
loop_
_entity.id
_entity.type
_entity.pdbx_description
1 polymer ?
#
loop_
_entity_poly.entity_id
_entity_poly.type
_entity_poly.pdbx_seq_one_letter_code
_entity_poly.pdbx_strand_id
1 'polypeptide(L)'
;MMDRARFMQELEKLLADISETERQDALDFYNSYFDDAGAENEASVLRELGSPEKVAAIIKADLKGSAGGYEYGEYTEHGYEDARTKERGQMPEKYGEESGTGKRFFRKGNQAVLILAVILLVFISPFVKGAVGGILTFAVGILLLPFWLIVGLGIGAMALLVGGIAAVVAGAGLLAVMTGTGIMTIGIGCLMIALAILMILGLISIAVHIVPKWFRKITDFFNRLLYRKRKEAVK
;
A
#
# COMPACT_ATOMS: atom_id res chain seq x y z
N MET A 1 16.84 30.57 -21.81
CA MET A 1 16.25 29.40 -21.14
C MET A 1 17.04 28.19 -21.57
N MET A 2 17.47 27.36 -20.62
CA MET A 2 18.03 26.05 -20.96
C MET A 2 16.89 25.12 -21.37
N ASP A 3 17.13 24.28 -22.36
CA ASP A 3 16.24 23.20 -22.77
C ASP A 3 16.75 21.87 -22.21
N ARG A 4 15.89 20.83 -22.23
CA ARG A 4 16.23 19.50 -21.73
C ARG A 4 17.52 18.96 -22.36
N ALA A 5 17.67 19.12 -23.68
CA ALA A 5 18.81 18.59 -24.43
C ALA A 5 20.14 19.20 -23.96
N ARG A 6 20.18 20.52 -23.75
CA ARG A 6 21.35 21.23 -23.21
C ARG A 6 21.64 20.83 -21.77
N PHE A 7 20.62 20.68 -20.93
CA PHE A 7 20.78 20.26 -19.54
C PHE A 7 21.42 18.87 -19.45
N MET A 8 20.93 17.91 -20.24
CA MET A 8 21.47 16.55 -20.26
C MET A 8 22.89 16.50 -20.84
N GLN A 9 23.19 17.29 -21.87
CA GLN A 9 24.53 17.38 -22.45
C GLN A 9 25.55 17.97 -21.46
N GLU A 10 25.16 18.98 -20.70
CA GLU A 10 26.00 19.55 -19.65
C GLU A 10 26.19 18.57 -18.48
N LEU A 11 25.13 17.87 -18.07
CA LEU A 11 25.20 16.84 -17.03
C LEU A 11 26.14 15.69 -17.42
N GLU A 12 26.07 15.21 -18.66
CA GLU A 12 26.97 14.18 -19.19
C GLU A 12 28.44 14.63 -19.12
N LYS A 13 28.71 15.85 -19.57
CA LYS A 13 30.07 16.43 -19.54
C LYS A 13 30.59 16.57 -18.12
N LEU A 14 29.74 16.99 -17.18
CA LEU A 14 30.11 17.12 -15.77
C LEU A 14 30.33 15.76 -15.11
N LEU A 15 29.67 14.71 -15.58
CA LEU A 15 29.84 13.33 -15.14
C LEU A 15 30.92 12.56 -15.94
N ALA A 16 31.75 13.25 -16.73
CA ALA A 16 32.86 12.60 -17.44
C ALA A 16 33.92 12.00 -16.51
N ASP A 17 33.97 12.44 -15.24
CA ASP A 17 34.94 11.97 -14.23
C ASP A 17 34.58 10.63 -13.59
N ILE A 18 33.37 10.09 -13.81
CA ILE A 18 32.90 8.82 -13.24
C ILE A 18 32.87 7.69 -14.29
N SER A 19 32.69 6.45 -13.85
CA SER A 19 32.70 5.30 -14.77
C SER A 19 31.58 5.41 -15.81
N GLU A 20 31.81 4.92 -17.03
CA GLU A 20 30.82 5.01 -18.12
C GLU A 20 29.48 4.38 -17.75
N THR A 21 29.52 3.31 -16.95
CA THR A 21 28.33 2.62 -16.43
C THR A 21 27.53 3.50 -15.49
N GLU A 22 28.18 4.22 -14.57
CA GLU A 22 27.49 5.10 -13.61
C GLU A 22 27.01 6.38 -14.29
N ARG A 23 27.78 6.89 -15.27
CA ARG A 23 27.38 8.02 -16.11
C ARG A 23 26.11 7.69 -16.88
N GLN A 24 26.07 6.52 -17.54
CA GLN A 24 24.89 6.11 -18.32
C GLN A 24 23.68 5.88 -17.41
N ASP A 25 23.85 5.19 -16.28
CA ASP A 25 22.76 4.96 -15.31
C ASP A 25 22.18 6.29 -14.78
N ALA A 26 23.05 7.26 -14.48
CA ALA A 26 22.62 8.57 -14.01
C ALA A 26 21.86 9.33 -15.11
N LEU A 27 22.36 9.35 -16.34
CA LEU A 27 21.70 10.02 -17.46
C LEU A 27 20.35 9.37 -17.80
N ASP A 28 20.26 8.05 -17.74
CA ASP A 28 19.02 7.31 -17.97
C ASP A 28 17.96 7.65 -16.92
N PHE A 29 18.36 7.77 -15.64
CA PHE A 29 17.47 8.16 -14.54
C PHE A 29 16.86 9.56 -14.74
N TYR A 30 17.68 10.55 -15.12
CA TYR A 30 17.16 11.90 -15.37
C TYR A 30 16.37 11.98 -16.68
N ASN A 31 16.74 11.21 -17.70
CA ASN A 31 15.95 11.10 -18.93
C ASN A 31 14.54 10.56 -18.66
N SER A 32 14.41 9.46 -17.91
CA SER A 32 13.08 8.93 -17.55
C SER A 32 12.27 9.93 -16.74
N TYR A 33 12.91 10.71 -15.87
CA TYR A 33 12.24 11.74 -15.08
C TYR A 33 11.69 12.89 -15.95
N PHE A 34 12.42 13.31 -16.99
CA PHE A 34 11.91 14.27 -17.97
C PHE A 34 10.81 13.67 -18.85
N ASP A 35 10.93 12.40 -19.24
CA ASP A 35 9.91 11.71 -20.04
C ASP A 35 8.58 11.54 -19.27
N ASP A 36 8.65 11.21 -17.98
CA ASP A 36 7.47 11.08 -17.09
C ASP A 36 6.77 12.43 -16.84
N ALA A 37 7.53 13.53 -16.82
CA ALA A 37 6.97 14.87 -16.69
C ALA A 37 6.24 15.33 -17.96
N GLY A 38 6.68 14.85 -19.12
CA GLY A 38 6.14 15.20 -20.43
C GLY A 38 6.59 16.57 -20.94
N ALA A 39 6.51 16.76 -22.25
CA ALA A 39 6.99 17.96 -22.95
C ALA A 39 6.40 19.29 -22.41
N GLU A 40 5.20 19.24 -21.84
CA GLU A 40 4.52 20.41 -21.26
C GLU A 40 5.13 20.88 -19.92
N ASN A 41 5.82 19.99 -19.19
CA ASN A 41 6.35 20.26 -17.86
C ASN A 41 7.88 20.34 -17.79
N GLU A 42 8.61 20.12 -18.90
CA GLU A 42 10.08 20.17 -18.92
C GLU A 42 10.64 21.48 -18.35
N ALA A 43 10.02 22.62 -18.65
CA ALA A 43 10.43 23.93 -18.12
C ALA A 43 10.26 24.03 -16.59
N SER A 44 9.25 23.35 -16.03
CA SER A 44 9.03 23.27 -14.57
C SER A 44 10.06 22.35 -13.92
N VAL A 45 10.35 21.21 -14.55
CA VAL A 45 11.35 20.25 -14.08
C VAL A 45 12.75 20.86 -14.07
N LEU A 46 13.13 21.60 -15.11
CA LEU A 46 14.41 22.31 -15.16
C LEU A 46 14.55 23.34 -14.03
N ARG A 47 13.44 24.00 -13.65
CA ARG A 47 13.43 24.94 -12.52
C ARG A 47 13.56 24.23 -11.17
N GLU A 48 13.02 23.02 -11.05
CA GLU A 48 13.07 22.20 -9.83
C GLU A 48 14.44 21.54 -9.63
N LEU A 49 15.00 20.95 -10.70
CA LEU A 49 16.34 20.37 -10.70
C LEU A 49 17.43 21.43 -10.50
N GLY A 50 17.20 22.65 -10.99
CA GLY A 50 18.15 23.76 -10.88
C GLY A 50 19.28 23.66 -11.90
N SER A 51 20.53 23.87 -11.47
CA SER A 51 21.68 23.81 -12.39
C SER A 51 22.20 22.37 -12.55
N PRO A 52 22.66 21.98 -13.76
CA PRO A 52 23.22 20.64 -14.00
C PRO A 52 24.47 20.38 -13.15
N GLU A 53 25.22 21.43 -12.78
CA GLU A 53 26.35 21.39 -11.85
C GLU A 53 25.94 20.89 -10.45
N LYS A 54 24.79 21.36 -9.94
CA LYS A 54 24.28 20.95 -8.64
C LYS A 54 23.89 19.48 -8.64
N VAL A 55 23.24 19.04 -9.72
CA VAL A 55 22.84 17.63 -9.91
C VAL A 55 24.07 16.73 -10.02
N ALA A 56 25.07 17.12 -10.83
CA ALA A 56 26.33 16.38 -10.95
C ALA A 56 27.07 16.25 -9.62
N ALA A 57 27.09 17.31 -8.80
CA ALA A 57 27.72 17.29 -7.49
C ALA A 57 27.04 16.30 -6.52
N ILE A 58 25.71 16.20 -6.55
CA ILE A 58 24.95 15.26 -5.72
C ILE A 58 25.27 13.82 -6.13
N ILE A 59 25.26 13.52 -7.44
CA ILE A 59 25.57 12.18 -7.97
C ILE A 59 27.00 11.78 -7.59
N LYS A 60 27.98 12.67 -7.78
CA LYS A 60 29.38 12.40 -7.41
C LYS A 60 29.56 12.21 -5.90
N ALA A 61 28.83 12.95 -5.07
CA ALA A 61 28.89 12.81 -3.63
C ALA A 61 28.31 11.46 -3.15
N ASP A 62 27.20 11.03 -3.74
CA ASP A 62 26.56 9.75 -3.43
C ASP A 62 27.46 8.57 -3.81
N LEU A 63 28.06 8.62 -5.01
CA LEU A 63 29.02 7.62 -5.48
C LEU A 63 30.29 7.57 -4.61
N LYS A 64 30.82 8.73 -4.20
CA LYS A 64 32.01 8.80 -3.33
C LYS A 64 31.72 8.34 -1.91
N GLY A 65 30.49 8.55 -1.41
CA GLY A 65 30.03 8.03 -0.12
C GLY A 65 29.97 6.49 -0.09
N SER A 66 29.76 5.85 -1.25
CA SER A 66 29.72 4.40 -1.37
C SER A 66 31.07 3.75 -1.73
N ALA A 67 32.06 4.53 -2.16
CA ALA A 67 33.41 4.07 -2.54
C ALA A 67 34.48 4.25 -1.44
N GLY A 68 34.15 4.93 -0.34
CA GLY A 68 35.02 5.12 0.83
C GLY A 68 34.70 4.15 1.97
N GLY A 69 34.89 2.85 1.76
CA GLY A 69 34.69 1.83 2.79
C GLY A 69 35.73 1.93 3.91
N TYR A 70 35.35 2.57 5.02
CA TYR A 70 36.05 2.41 6.30
C TYR A 70 35.64 1.06 6.90
N GLU A 71 36.40 0.01 6.60
CA GLU A 71 36.20 -1.32 7.17
C GLU A 71 36.89 -1.36 8.54
N TYR A 72 36.15 -1.00 9.59
CA TYR A 72 36.59 -1.19 10.97
C TYR A 72 36.53 -2.70 11.26
N GLY A 73 37.70 -3.33 11.47
CA GLY A 73 37.81 -4.77 11.76
C GLY A 73 36.85 -5.19 12.86
N GLU A 74 35.99 -6.15 12.54
CA GLU A 74 34.89 -6.59 13.40
C GLU A 74 35.41 -7.64 14.39
N TYR A 75 35.26 -7.37 15.69
CA TYR A 75 35.52 -8.37 16.73
C TYR A 75 34.36 -9.36 16.73
N THR A 76 34.55 -10.51 16.10
CA THR A 76 33.66 -11.66 16.27
C THR A 76 34.09 -12.47 17.50
N GLU A 77 33.17 -13.20 18.12
CA GLU A 77 33.41 -14.03 19.31
C GLU A 77 34.47 -15.15 19.09
N HIS A 78 34.93 -15.34 17.84
CA HIS A 78 36.00 -16.28 17.46
C HIS A 78 37.34 -15.64 17.06
N GLY A 79 37.56 -14.35 17.33
CA GLY A 79 38.87 -13.71 17.22
C GLY A 79 39.06 -12.80 16.00
N TYR A 80 40.24 -12.18 15.91
CA TYR A 80 40.59 -11.15 14.91
C TYR A 80 41.12 -11.81 13.63
N GLU A 81 40.41 -11.72 12.50
CA GLU A 81 40.93 -12.17 11.20
C GLU A 81 41.41 -10.98 10.35
N ASP A 82 42.70 -11.01 10.01
CA ASP A 82 43.34 -10.06 9.10
C ASP A 82 43.61 -10.76 7.75
N ALA A 83 43.10 -10.17 6.67
CA ALA A 83 43.12 -10.70 5.30
C ALA A 83 44.52 -10.73 4.64
N ARG A 84 45.61 -10.60 5.40
CA ARG A 84 46.98 -10.73 4.88
C ARG A 84 47.57 -12.13 4.95
N THR A 85 46.90 -13.09 5.59
CA THR A 85 47.51 -14.39 5.91
C THR A 85 46.69 -15.56 5.37
N LYS A 86 46.95 -15.96 4.11
CA LYS A 86 47.36 -17.34 3.74
C LYS A 86 47.24 -17.61 2.23
N GLU A 87 48.40 -17.82 1.63
CA GLU A 87 48.57 -18.51 0.36
C GLU A 87 48.39 -20.03 0.50
N ARG A 88 47.83 -20.61 -0.58
CA ARG A 88 48.14 -21.90 -1.23
C ARG A 88 48.24 -23.19 -0.40
N GLY A 89 47.28 -24.09 -0.69
CA GLY A 89 47.64 -25.42 -1.20
C GLY A 89 46.95 -26.64 -0.56
N GLN A 90 46.25 -27.40 -1.42
CA GLN A 90 45.91 -28.83 -1.38
C GLN A 90 44.53 -29.28 -0.83
N MET A 91 43.67 -29.63 -1.81
CA MET A 91 42.38 -30.37 -1.83
C MET A 91 42.59 -31.90 -1.64
N PRO A 92 41.59 -32.75 -1.26
CA PRO A 92 40.37 -33.00 -2.06
C PRO A 92 39.01 -33.35 -1.37
N GLU A 93 37.96 -32.95 -2.11
CA GLU A 93 36.55 -33.39 -2.31
C GLU A 93 35.69 -34.10 -1.22
N LYS A 94 34.56 -33.44 -0.88
CA LYS A 94 33.20 -33.90 -1.27
C LYS A 94 32.16 -32.75 -1.27
N TYR A 95 31.50 -32.57 -2.43
CA TYR A 95 30.40 -31.64 -2.78
C TYR A 95 29.26 -31.55 -1.73
N GLY A 96 28.58 -30.41 -1.52
CA GLY A 96 28.46 -29.23 -2.36
C GLY A 96 28.42 -27.93 -1.56
N GLU A 97 29.22 -26.99 -2.04
CA GLU A 97 29.47 -25.65 -1.53
C GLU A 97 28.99 -24.63 -2.58
N GLU A 98 29.03 -23.37 -2.16
CA GLU A 98 29.10 -22.14 -2.94
C GLU A 98 27.78 -21.38 -3.08
N SER A 99 27.72 -20.07 -2.90
CA SER A 99 28.66 -19.07 -2.38
C SER A 99 27.87 -17.76 -2.39
N GLY A 100 28.08 -16.92 -1.39
CA GLY A 100 27.73 -15.50 -1.57
C GLY A 100 28.71 -14.89 -2.54
N THR A 101 28.24 -14.08 -3.50
CA THR A 101 28.91 -12.86 -3.99
C THR A 101 27.90 -12.10 -4.86
N GLY A 102 27.81 -10.79 -4.65
CA GLY A 102 26.94 -9.92 -5.43
C GLY A 102 27.26 -9.92 -6.93
N LYS A 103 26.29 -9.41 -7.70
CA LYS A 103 26.46 -8.59 -8.91
C LYS A 103 25.08 -8.33 -9.50
N ARG A 104 24.87 -7.08 -9.93
CA ARG A 104 23.90 -6.75 -10.98
C ARG A 104 24.02 -7.82 -12.09
N PHE A 105 22.94 -8.54 -12.33
CA PHE A 105 22.74 -9.24 -13.59
C PHE A 105 21.29 -9.04 -14.00
N PHE A 106 21.07 -8.07 -14.89
CA PHE A 106 20.00 -8.19 -15.85
C PHE A 106 20.29 -9.47 -16.66
N ARG A 107 19.61 -10.58 -16.34
CA ARG A 107 19.48 -11.68 -17.29
C ARG A 107 18.12 -12.37 -17.15
N LYS A 108 17.24 -11.98 -18.06
CA LYS A 108 16.32 -12.80 -18.86
C LYS A 108 16.03 -14.21 -18.30
N GLY A 109 14.78 -14.41 -17.88
CA GLY A 109 14.20 -15.73 -17.64
C GLY A 109 13.95 -16.04 -16.16
N ASN A 110 13.13 -15.22 -15.50
CA ASN A 110 12.35 -15.61 -14.31
C ASN A 110 11.24 -14.57 -14.07
N GLN A 111 10.46 -14.27 -15.12
CA GLN A 111 9.28 -13.41 -14.98
C GLN A 111 8.32 -13.95 -13.92
N ALA A 112 8.26 -15.27 -13.70
CA ALA A 112 7.49 -15.85 -12.61
C ALA A 112 7.99 -15.43 -11.22
N VAL A 113 9.31 -15.30 -11.01
CA VAL A 113 9.87 -14.87 -9.72
C VAL A 113 9.68 -13.36 -9.52
N LEU A 114 9.81 -12.57 -10.59
CA LEU A 114 9.48 -11.15 -10.55
C LEU A 114 7.98 -10.91 -10.32
N ILE A 115 7.11 -11.67 -10.99
CA ILE A 115 5.65 -11.64 -10.79
C ILE A 115 5.30 -12.12 -9.38
N LEU A 116 5.93 -13.18 -8.86
CA LEU A 116 5.74 -13.66 -7.49
C LEU A 116 6.19 -12.62 -6.46
N ALA A 117 7.35 -11.99 -6.68
CA ALA A 117 7.85 -10.92 -5.82
C ALA A 117 6.97 -9.68 -5.87
N VAL A 118 6.44 -9.31 -7.05
CA VAL A 118 5.50 -8.19 -7.21
C VAL A 118 4.15 -8.52 -6.56
N ILE A 119 3.60 -9.72 -6.73
CA ILE A 119 2.35 -10.15 -6.06
C ILE A 119 2.54 -10.17 -4.54
N LEU A 120 3.66 -10.71 -4.06
CA LEU A 120 4.00 -10.74 -2.64
C LEU A 120 4.16 -9.31 -2.09
N LEU A 121 4.81 -8.42 -2.85
CA LEU A 121 4.97 -7.01 -2.49
C LEU A 121 3.63 -6.26 -2.52
N VAL A 122 2.74 -6.56 -3.47
CA VAL A 122 1.36 -6.04 -3.54
C VAL A 122 0.53 -6.50 -2.35
N PHE A 123 0.72 -7.74 -1.87
CA PHE A 123 0.04 -8.28 -0.68
C PHE A 123 0.63 -7.78 0.64
N ILE A 124 1.92 -7.43 0.69
CA ILE A 124 2.59 -6.86 1.86
C ILE A 124 2.37 -5.34 1.95
N SER A 125 2.16 -4.65 0.82
CA SER A 125 1.90 -3.20 0.76
C SER A 125 0.72 -2.66 1.61
N PRO A 126 -0.42 -3.38 1.78
CA PRO A 126 -1.50 -2.96 2.67
C PRO A 126 -1.11 -3.17 4.13
N PHE A 127 -0.21 -4.11 4.41
CA PHE A 127 0.24 -4.46 5.75
C PHE A 127 1.25 -3.45 6.29
N VAL A 128 2.15 -2.95 5.43
CA VAL A 128 3.15 -1.92 5.80
C VAL A 128 2.49 -0.56 6.06
N LYS A 129 1.44 -0.19 5.31
CA LYS A 129 0.61 0.99 5.62
C LYS A 129 -0.31 0.79 6.83
N GLY A 130 -0.64 -0.46 7.18
CA GLY A 130 -1.46 -0.82 8.34
C GLY A 130 -0.70 -0.88 9.67
N ALA A 131 0.61 -1.14 9.68
CA ALA A 131 1.35 -1.41 10.91
C ALA A 131 1.63 -0.18 11.79
N VAL A 132 1.85 1.00 11.20
CA VAL A 132 2.13 2.24 11.96
C VAL A 132 0.84 2.96 12.39
N GLY A 133 -0.27 2.75 11.68
CA GLY A 133 -1.60 3.28 12.02
C GLY A 133 -2.51 2.29 12.76
N GLY A 134 -2.08 1.03 12.91
CA GLY A 134 -2.95 -0.11 13.17
C GLY A 134 -3.81 0.01 14.41
N ILE A 135 -3.28 0.54 15.52
CA ILE A 135 -4.05 0.70 16.76
C ILE A 135 -5.10 1.80 16.60
N LEU A 136 -4.77 2.90 15.92
CA LEU A 136 -5.70 4.01 15.72
C LEU A 136 -6.79 3.65 14.71
N THR A 137 -6.43 2.99 13.60
CA THR A 137 -7.39 2.51 12.60
C THR A 137 -8.22 1.33 13.12
N PHE A 138 -7.68 0.48 13.98
CA PHE A 138 -8.43 -0.59 14.64
C PHE A 138 -9.40 -0.01 15.67
N ALA A 139 -9.00 1.01 16.44
CA ALA A 139 -9.89 1.72 17.35
C ALA A 139 -11.02 2.45 16.60
N VAL A 140 -10.68 3.17 15.52
CA VAL A 140 -11.67 3.82 14.64
C VAL A 140 -12.53 2.78 13.90
N GLY A 141 -11.97 1.65 13.52
CA GLY A 141 -12.68 0.55 12.87
C GLY A 141 -13.70 -0.10 13.80
N ILE A 142 -13.32 -0.42 15.04
CA ILE A 142 -14.24 -0.92 16.08
C ILE A 142 -15.31 0.12 16.41
N LEU A 143 -14.96 1.40 16.37
CA LEU A 143 -15.92 2.50 16.52
C LEU A 143 -16.92 2.49 15.36
N LEU A 144 -16.47 2.41 14.12
CA LEU A 144 -17.36 2.44 12.96
C LEU A 144 -18.09 1.11 12.70
N LEU A 145 -17.63 -0.02 13.28
CA LEU A 145 -18.21 -1.35 13.09
C LEU A 145 -19.73 -1.42 13.32
N PRO A 146 -20.28 -0.95 14.46
CA PRO A 146 -21.73 -0.92 14.66
C PRO A 146 -22.46 -0.04 13.63
N PHE A 147 -21.82 1.05 13.18
CA PHE A 147 -22.39 1.91 12.14
C PHE A 147 -22.48 1.20 10.78
N TRP A 148 -21.40 0.54 10.36
CA TRP A 148 -21.39 -0.27 9.13
C TRP A 148 -22.39 -1.43 9.18
N LEU A 149 -22.55 -2.06 10.34
CA LEU A 149 -23.52 -3.15 10.52
C LEU A 149 -24.96 -2.65 10.36
N ILE A 150 -25.29 -1.47 10.91
CA ILE A 150 -26.60 -0.82 10.74
C ILE A 150 -26.84 -0.45 9.27
N VAL A 151 -25.84 0.16 8.61
CA VAL A 151 -25.94 0.57 7.20
C VAL A 151 -26.12 -0.65 6.29
N GLY A 152 -25.32 -1.70 6.46
CA GLY A 152 -25.40 -2.92 5.64
C GLY A 152 -26.73 -3.63 5.82
N LEU A 153 -27.20 -3.76 7.05
CA LEU A 153 -28.51 -4.37 7.34
C LEU A 153 -29.66 -3.50 6.79
N GLY A 154 -29.53 -2.17 6.79
CA GLY A 154 -30.49 -1.25 6.16
C GLY A 154 -30.57 -1.40 4.64
N ILE A 155 -29.42 -1.49 3.96
CA ILE A 155 -29.36 -1.73 2.51
C ILE A 155 -30.01 -3.09 2.17
N GLY A 156 -29.71 -4.13 2.96
CA GLY A 156 -30.31 -5.46 2.80
C GLY A 156 -31.83 -5.44 2.94
N ALA A 157 -32.36 -4.72 3.94
CA ALA A 157 -33.79 -4.56 4.12
C ALA A 157 -34.46 -3.83 2.95
N MET A 158 -33.82 -2.79 2.40
CA MET A 158 -34.33 -2.08 1.23
C MET A 158 -34.34 -2.95 -0.03
N ALA A 159 -33.29 -3.75 -0.25
CA ALA A 159 -33.25 -4.69 -1.37
C ALA A 159 -34.35 -5.76 -1.26
N LEU A 160 -34.59 -6.28 -0.05
CA LEU A 160 -35.68 -7.23 0.23
C LEU A 160 -37.07 -6.62 0.00
N LEU A 161 -37.27 -5.34 0.36
CA LEU A 161 -38.53 -4.63 0.10
C LEU A 161 -38.78 -4.49 -1.40
N VAL A 162 -37.80 -3.98 -2.16
CA VAL A 162 -37.93 -3.79 -3.60
C VAL A 162 -38.13 -5.13 -4.31
N GLY A 163 -37.34 -6.15 -3.94
CA GLY A 163 -37.48 -7.50 -4.47
C GLY A 163 -38.84 -8.12 -4.15
N GLY A 164 -39.35 -7.92 -2.93
CA GLY A 164 -40.65 -8.41 -2.50
C GLY A 164 -41.80 -7.77 -3.29
N ILE A 165 -41.76 -6.45 -3.48
CA ILE A 165 -42.76 -5.73 -4.29
C ILE A 165 -42.72 -6.21 -5.75
N ALA A 166 -41.51 -6.34 -6.33
CA ALA A 166 -41.35 -6.84 -7.69
C ALA A 166 -41.90 -8.27 -7.85
N ALA A 167 -41.69 -9.14 -6.86
CA ALA A 167 -42.22 -10.50 -6.84
C ALA A 167 -43.76 -10.52 -6.78
N VAL A 168 -44.39 -9.63 -6.01
CA VAL A 168 -45.86 -9.50 -5.97
C VAL A 168 -46.41 -9.04 -7.32
N VAL A 169 -45.78 -8.05 -7.96
CA VAL A 169 -46.21 -7.53 -9.27
C VAL A 169 -46.04 -8.58 -10.36
N ALA A 170 -44.89 -9.26 -10.41
CA ALA A 170 -44.64 -10.36 -11.34
C ALA A 170 -45.61 -11.53 -11.10
N GLY A 171 -45.87 -11.86 -9.84
CA GLY A 171 -46.80 -12.92 -9.48
C GLY A 171 -48.24 -12.63 -9.89
N ALA A 172 -48.69 -11.37 -9.77
CA ALA A 172 -50.00 -10.95 -10.26
C ALA A 172 -50.13 -11.13 -11.79
N GLY A 173 -49.07 -10.85 -12.55
CA GLY A 173 -49.04 -11.11 -14.00
C GLY A 173 -49.08 -12.60 -14.35
N LEU A 174 -48.43 -13.44 -13.54
CA LEU A 174 -48.38 -14.89 -13.74
C LEU A 174 -49.71 -15.59 -13.42
N LEU A 175 -50.61 -14.97 -12.64
CA LEU A 175 -51.95 -15.51 -12.37
C LEU A 175 -52.77 -15.73 -13.64
N ALA A 176 -52.54 -14.95 -14.69
CA ALA A 176 -53.26 -15.06 -15.96
C ALA A 176 -52.83 -16.27 -16.82
N VAL A 177 -51.64 -16.83 -16.58
CA VAL A 177 -51.05 -17.90 -17.39
C VAL A 177 -50.99 -19.21 -16.61
N MET A 178 -50.54 -19.17 -15.35
CA MET A 178 -50.45 -20.32 -14.46
C MET A 178 -50.78 -19.89 -13.02
N THR A 179 -52.05 -20.05 -12.64
CA THR A 179 -52.61 -19.68 -11.33
C THR A 179 -51.80 -20.21 -10.15
N GLY A 180 -51.31 -21.46 -10.23
CA GLY A 180 -50.48 -22.06 -9.16
C GLY A 180 -49.16 -21.31 -8.92
N THR A 181 -48.45 -20.94 -9.98
CA THR A 181 -47.17 -20.20 -9.86
C THR A 181 -47.37 -18.74 -9.44
N GLY A 182 -48.47 -18.11 -9.87
CA GLY A 182 -48.82 -16.76 -9.44
C GLY A 182 -49.09 -16.66 -7.93
N ILE A 183 -49.84 -17.62 -7.36
CA ILE A 183 -50.10 -17.62 -5.91
C ILE A 183 -48.81 -17.86 -5.10
N MET A 184 -47.95 -18.79 -5.53
CA MET A 184 -46.66 -19.03 -4.87
C MET A 184 -45.76 -17.80 -4.89
N THR A 185 -45.63 -17.13 -6.04
CA THR A 185 -44.75 -15.96 -6.20
C THR A 185 -45.25 -14.75 -5.40
N ILE A 186 -46.56 -14.52 -5.34
CA ILE A 186 -47.16 -13.51 -4.45
C ILE A 186 -46.89 -13.84 -2.98
N GLY A 187 -47.04 -15.12 -2.59
CA GLY A 187 -46.74 -15.57 -1.23
C GLY A 187 -45.28 -15.30 -0.82
N ILE A 188 -44.34 -15.62 -1.71
CA ILE A 188 -42.90 -15.34 -1.50
C ILE A 188 -42.65 -13.84 -1.41
N GLY A 189 -43.29 -13.03 -2.26
CA GLY A 189 -43.19 -11.57 -2.22
C GLY A 189 -43.67 -10.99 -0.88
N CYS A 190 -44.81 -11.45 -0.38
CA CYS A 190 -45.32 -11.06 0.94
C CYS A 190 -44.38 -11.46 2.08
N LEU A 191 -43.79 -12.66 2.04
CA LEU A 191 -42.82 -13.09 3.05
C LEU A 191 -41.54 -12.23 3.03
N MET A 192 -41.05 -11.86 1.84
CA MET A 192 -39.89 -10.99 1.72
C MET A 192 -40.17 -9.59 2.30
N ILE A 193 -41.35 -9.03 2.02
CA ILE A 193 -41.77 -7.74 2.57
C ILE A 193 -41.90 -7.81 4.10
N ALA A 194 -42.51 -8.88 4.62
CA ALA A 194 -42.65 -9.08 6.06
C ALA A 194 -41.27 -9.19 6.76
N LEU A 195 -40.33 -9.93 6.17
CA LEU A 195 -38.96 -10.03 6.67
C LEU A 195 -38.23 -8.68 6.60
N ALA A 196 -38.43 -7.91 5.54
CA ALA A 196 -37.84 -6.59 5.41
C ALA A 196 -38.35 -5.62 6.48
N ILE A 197 -39.65 -5.62 6.77
CA ILE A 197 -40.24 -4.82 7.85
C ILE A 197 -39.69 -5.25 9.21
N LEU A 198 -39.58 -6.56 9.47
CA LEU A 198 -38.97 -7.08 10.70
C LEU A 198 -37.50 -6.63 10.84
N MET A 199 -36.73 -6.65 9.75
CA MET A 199 -35.36 -6.13 9.74
C MET A 199 -35.31 -4.63 10.05
N ILE A 200 -36.21 -3.82 9.48
CA ILE A 200 -36.28 -2.38 9.77
C ILE A 200 -36.64 -2.12 11.23
N LEU A 201 -37.61 -2.85 11.79
CA LEU A 201 -37.96 -2.75 13.21
C LEU A 201 -36.79 -3.18 14.11
N GLY A 202 -36.06 -4.23 13.72
CA GLY A 202 -34.84 -4.67 14.38
C GLY A 202 -33.76 -3.58 14.36
N LEU A 203 -33.56 -2.90 13.24
CA LEU A 203 -32.64 -1.76 13.11
C LEU A 203 -33.01 -0.62 14.03
N ILE A 204 -34.29 -0.26 14.11
CA ILE A 204 -34.78 0.81 15.01
C ILE A 204 -34.57 0.41 16.48
N SER A 205 -34.90 -0.83 16.84
CA SER A 205 -34.71 -1.35 18.21
C SER A 205 -33.23 -1.34 18.60
N ILE A 206 -32.36 -1.81 17.71
CA ILE A 206 -30.90 -1.76 17.86
C ILE A 206 -30.43 -0.32 18.00
N ALA A 207 -30.88 0.60 17.14
CA ALA A 207 -30.49 2.00 17.21
C ALA A 207 -30.88 2.62 18.55
N VAL A 208 -32.12 2.47 18.99
CA VAL A 208 -32.61 3.06 20.25
C VAL A 208 -31.89 2.47 21.48
N HIS A 209 -31.51 1.19 21.45
CA HIS A 209 -30.88 0.55 22.61
C HIS A 209 -29.34 0.68 22.62
N ILE A 210 -28.68 0.57 21.47
CA ILE A 210 -27.23 0.55 21.34
C ILE A 210 -26.66 1.96 21.21
N VAL A 211 -27.30 2.86 20.45
CA VAL A 211 -26.80 4.24 20.26
C VAL A 211 -26.58 4.98 21.59
N PRO A 212 -27.51 5.01 22.56
CA PRO A 212 -27.28 5.75 23.80
C PRO A 212 -26.18 5.13 24.68
N LYS A 213 -26.07 3.80 24.73
CA LYS A 213 -24.99 3.11 25.46
C LYS A 213 -23.64 3.38 24.81
N TRP A 214 -23.61 3.35 23.49
CA TRP A 214 -22.40 3.53 22.70
C TRP A 214 -21.92 4.99 22.73
N PHE A 215 -22.83 5.96 22.57
CA PHE A 215 -22.52 7.39 22.63
C PHE A 215 -21.95 7.81 24.00
N ARG A 216 -22.49 7.26 25.10
CA ARG A 216 -21.92 7.48 26.45
C ARG A 216 -20.48 6.96 26.53
N LYS A 217 -20.23 5.74 26.07
CA LYS A 217 -18.90 5.11 26.10
C LYS A 217 -17.86 5.86 25.27
N ILE A 218 -18.28 6.43 24.14
CA ILE A 218 -17.46 7.31 23.30
C ILE A 218 -17.15 8.61 24.01
N THR A 219 -18.18 9.29 24.51
CA THR A 219 -18.02 10.58 25.19
C THR A 219 -17.12 10.43 26.41
N ASP A 220 -17.24 9.34 27.17
CA ASP A 220 -16.35 9.01 28.29
C ASP A 220 -14.91 8.74 27.83
N PHE A 221 -14.73 8.05 26.70
CA PHE A 221 -13.40 7.80 26.13
C PHE A 221 -12.72 9.09 25.70
N PHE A 222 -13.42 9.95 24.96
CA PHE A 222 -12.91 11.27 24.55
C PHE A 222 -12.66 12.17 25.76
N ASN A 223 -13.57 12.22 26.73
CA ASN A 223 -13.35 12.94 27.98
C ASN A 223 -12.11 12.44 28.71
N ARG A 224 -11.90 11.12 28.80
CA ARG A 224 -10.72 10.55 29.45
C ARG A 224 -9.42 10.85 28.69
N LEU A 225 -9.46 10.87 27.36
CA LEU A 225 -8.30 11.17 26.51
C LEU A 225 -7.95 12.66 26.53
N LEU A 226 -8.95 13.55 26.48
CA LEU A 226 -8.80 15.00 26.55
C LEU A 226 -8.41 15.48 27.96
N TYR A 227 -8.99 14.93 29.03
CA TYR A 227 -8.60 15.29 30.40
C TYR A 227 -7.22 14.77 30.79
N ARG A 228 -6.75 13.64 30.21
CA ARG A 228 -5.39 13.14 30.47
C ARG A 228 -4.33 14.15 30.00
N LYS A 229 -4.54 14.81 28.86
CA LYS A 229 -3.63 15.86 28.35
C LYS A 229 -3.56 17.11 29.23
N ARG A 230 -4.63 17.47 29.95
CA ARG A 230 -4.62 18.68 30.81
C ARG A 230 -3.81 18.49 32.10
N LYS A 231 -3.69 17.26 32.62
CA LYS A 231 -2.92 17.00 33.85
C LYS A 231 -1.40 16.99 33.65
N GLU A 232 -0.93 16.75 32.43
CA GLU A 232 0.50 16.75 32.10
C GLU A 232 1.05 18.17 31.80
N ALA A 233 0.18 19.15 31.55
CA ALA A 233 0.58 20.54 31.32
C ALA A 233 0.66 21.39 32.60
N VAL A 234 0.32 20.82 33.77
CA VAL A 234 0.26 21.53 35.07
C VAL A 234 1.27 20.96 36.08
N LYS A 235 2.19 20.09 35.65
CA LYS A 235 3.28 19.57 36.47
C LYS A 235 4.61 19.84 35.78
#